data_AF-A0A934R4P9-F1
#
_entry.id   AF-A0A934R4P9-F1
#
_cell.length_a   1.000
_cell.length_b   1.000
_cell.length_c   1.000
_cell.angle_alpha   90.00
_cell.angle_beta   90.00
_cell.angle_gamma   90.00
#
_symmetry.space_group_name_H-M   'P 1'
#
loop_
_entity.id
_entity.type
_entity.pdbx_description
1 polymer ?
#
loop_
_entity_poly.entity_id
_entity_poly.type
_entity_poly.pdbx_seq_one_letter_code
_entity_poly.pdbx_strand_id
1 'polypeptide(L)'
;MNPTCPAQVIGSPLAKRQPLEEHGAMKSLRDVRQQIRHELEVPAALRSFGSGWWSGALGIILALAALGGILCVWFPGVFSIRELAKLHETGWYRPALFGTIILAFVFSLLSLLLRPTKTLGMTAMVLSLLGLTICGNGLAPLAADATPYYLGLDFFLLRLLLTGLVFVPVENLFPNRSEQGIFRYEWREDLFYFFISSMLVQVLTWLSMLPANTLLAVTSWSAFRAWVAALPFVVQVICIMLLTDFVQYWVHRTFHRVPMLWRFHSVHHSAQCMDWMAGARMHFLEILVLRGTTVIPMIVLGFSPGAVNAYLLIVYMYATFVHANFGFRFGFLEKFLVTPRFHHWHHGIEKEAIDVNFAVHFPWYDKLFGTHHLPEDNRWPEGYGIGGHPVPQGYWKQFLHPFRRKAKK
;
A
#
# COMPACT_ATOMS: atom_id res chain seq x y z
N MET A 1 14.88 -6.31 26.48
CA MET A 1 13.41 -6.22 26.67
C MET A 1 12.82 -5.95 25.30
N ASN A 2 12.20 -6.98 24.72
CA ASN A 2 11.83 -7.09 23.30
C ASN A 2 10.68 -6.15 22.92
N PRO A 3 10.79 -5.33 21.85
CA PRO A 3 9.65 -4.68 21.25
C PRO A 3 9.03 -5.63 20.22
N THR A 4 8.16 -6.52 20.70
CA THR A 4 7.07 -7.05 19.85
C THR A 4 6.26 -5.85 19.33
N CYS A 5 5.76 -5.90 18.08
CA CYS A 5 4.69 -4.99 17.60
C CYS A 5 3.77 -4.68 18.78
N PRO A 6 3.65 -3.42 19.24
CA PRO A 6 3.40 -3.09 20.64
C PRO A 6 2.15 -3.79 21.19
N ALA A 7 2.36 -4.99 21.75
CA ALA A 7 1.36 -5.76 22.47
C ALA A 7 1.16 -5.20 23.89
N GLN A 8 1.84 -4.10 24.23
CA GLN A 8 1.88 -3.51 25.57
C GLN A 8 1.27 -2.10 25.67
N VAL A 9 0.31 -1.74 24.81
CA VAL A 9 -0.62 -0.61 25.11
C VAL A 9 -2.01 -1.11 25.53
N ILE A 10 -2.20 -2.43 25.63
CA ILE A 10 -3.43 -3.04 26.17
C ILE A 10 -3.13 -3.60 27.56
N GLY A 11 -2.81 -2.69 28.49
CA GLY A 11 -2.42 -3.02 29.86
C GLY A 11 -2.67 -1.84 30.80
N SER A 12 -3.88 -1.29 30.76
CA SER A 12 -4.43 -0.51 31.87
C SER A 12 -5.50 -1.37 32.53
N PRO A 13 -5.50 -1.52 33.87
CA PRO A 13 -6.42 -2.42 34.56
C PRO A 13 -7.83 -1.99 34.24
N LEU A 14 -8.69 -2.97 33.87
CA LEU A 14 -10.15 -2.90 33.93
C LEU A 14 -10.63 -1.47 34.12
N ALA A 15 -10.76 -0.73 33.02
CA ALA A 15 -11.50 0.52 33.05
C ALA A 15 -12.86 0.14 33.60
N LYS A 16 -13.07 0.47 34.89
CA LYS A 16 -14.36 0.36 35.56
C LYS A 16 -15.35 0.91 34.54
N ARG A 17 -16.36 0.10 34.18
CA ARG A 17 -17.54 0.62 33.49
C ARG A 17 -18.11 1.71 34.37
N GLN A 18 -17.70 2.95 34.15
CA GLN A 18 -18.48 4.09 34.56
C GLN A 18 -19.69 4.08 33.62
N PRO A 19 -20.92 4.08 34.15
CA PRO A 19 -22.07 4.39 33.32
C PRO A 19 -21.78 5.76 32.71
N LEU A 20 -21.72 5.85 31.38
CA LEU A 20 -21.85 7.13 30.72
C LEU A 20 -23.25 7.60 31.05
N GLU A 21 -23.35 8.47 32.06
CA GLU A 21 -24.55 9.29 32.23
C GLU A 21 -24.75 10.04 30.92
N GLU A 22 -25.84 9.69 30.23
CA GLU A 22 -26.36 10.42 29.10
C GLU A 22 -26.69 11.85 29.54
N HIS A 23 -25.78 12.77 29.25
CA HIS A 23 -26.12 14.18 29.11
C HIS A 23 -25.99 14.54 27.63
N GLY A 24 -27.11 14.94 27.04
CA GLY A 24 -27.33 15.18 25.61
C GLY A 24 -26.54 16.34 25.00
N ALA A 25 -25.21 16.29 25.06
CA ALA A 25 -24.34 17.13 24.25
C ALA A 25 -24.15 16.47 22.86
N MET A 26 -24.34 17.24 21.78
CA MET A 26 -23.96 16.78 20.44
C MET A 26 -22.48 16.40 20.44
N LYS A 27 -22.18 15.14 20.10
CA LYS A 27 -20.79 14.68 19.95
C LYS A 27 -20.07 15.54 18.93
N SER A 28 -18.89 16.03 19.28
CA SER A 28 -18.08 16.79 18.32
C SER A 28 -17.58 15.87 17.20
N LEU A 29 -17.25 16.43 16.03
CA LEU A 29 -16.62 15.68 14.93
C LEU A 29 -15.34 14.95 15.37
N ARG A 30 -14.62 15.52 16.35
CA ARG A 30 -13.41 14.91 16.93
C ARG A 30 -13.75 13.63 17.69
N ASP A 31 -14.83 13.64 18.47
CA ASP A 31 -15.26 12.49 19.27
C ASP A 31 -15.74 11.36 18.37
N VAL A 32 -16.53 11.68 17.33
CA VAL A 32 -16.97 10.71 16.32
C VAL A 32 -15.76 10.06 15.64
N ARG A 33 -14.77 10.86 15.21
CA ARG A 33 -13.53 10.36 14.60
C ARG A 33 -12.75 9.43 15.53
N GLN A 34 -12.64 9.79 16.81
CA GLN A 34 -11.94 8.94 17.80
C GLN A 34 -12.70 7.64 18.05
N GLN A 35 -14.03 7.69 18.09
CA GLN A 35 -14.87 6.52 18.27
C GLN A 35 -14.76 5.57 17.08
N ILE A 36 -14.83 6.07 15.83
CA ILE A 36 -14.61 5.26 14.62
C ILE A 36 -13.24 4.58 14.69
N ARG A 37 -12.20 5.34 15.03
CA ARG A 37 -10.85 4.79 15.17
C ARG A 37 -10.80 3.66 16.18
N HIS A 38 -11.31 3.90 17.38
CA HIS A 38 -11.33 2.89 18.45
C HIS A 38 -12.07 1.63 18.00
N GLU A 39 -13.20 1.80 17.31
CA GLU A 39 -14.03 0.71 16.79
C GLU A 39 -13.34 -0.11 15.69
N LEU A 40 -12.53 0.50 14.83
CA LEU A 40 -11.74 -0.19 13.81
C LEU A 40 -10.53 -0.92 14.43
N GLU A 41 -9.93 -0.35 15.48
CA GLU A 41 -8.71 -0.85 16.12
C GLU A 41 -8.99 -1.83 17.30
N VAL A 42 -10.22 -2.33 17.44
CA VAL A 42 -10.58 -3.28 18.52
C VAL A 42 -9.82 -4.61 18.41
N PRO A 43 -9.60 -5.35 19.53
CA PRO A 43 -8.94 -6.66 19.52
C PRO A 43 -9.63 -7.70 18.62
N ALA A 44 -8.90 -8.73 18.19
CA ALA A 44 -9.39 -9.77 17.26
C ALA A 44 -10.67 -10.46 17.76
N ALA A 45 -10.78 -10.71 19.06
CA ALA A 45 -11.96 -11.34 19.68
C ALA A 45 -13.27 -10.57 19.44
N LEU A 46 -13.22 -9.25 19.26
CA LEU A 46 -14.39 -8.40 18.99
C LEU A 46 -14.66 -8.19 17.49
N ARG A 47 -13.89 -8.85 16.62
CA ARG A 47 -13.97 -8.78 15.16
C ARG A 47 -14.43 -10.10 14.54
N SER A 48 -15.02 -10.98 15.35
CA SER A 48 -15.54 -12.27 14.87
C SER A 48 -16.59 -12.07 13.78
N PHE A 49 -16.68 -13.04 12.87
CA PHE A 49 -17.75 -13.07 11.89
C PHE A 49 -19.12 -13.05 12.61
N GLY A 50 -20.07 -12.26 12.10
CA GLY A 50 -21.37 -12.06 12.73
C GLY A 50 -21.42 -10.99 13.83
N SER A 51 -20.29 -10.45 14.31
CA SER A 51 -20.26 -9.36 15.30
C SER A 51 -20.78 -8.00 14.78
N GLY A 52 -21.01 -7.88 13.47
CA GLY A 52 -21.30 -6.60 12.80
C GLY A 52 -20.08 -5.70 12.60
N TRP A 53 -18.88 -6.12 13.02
CA TRP A 53 -17.64 -5.37 12.80
C TRP A 53 -17.26 -5.31 11.31
N TRP A 54 -17.21 -6.48 10.65
CA TRP A 54 -16.85 -6.60 9.23
C TRP A 54 -17.81 -5.86 8.32
N SER A 55 -19.12 -5.99 8.54
CA SER A 55 -20.13 -5.23 7.78
C SER A 55 -19.96 -3.73 8.00
N GLY A 56 -19.65 -3.28 9.22
CA GLY A 56 -19.38 -1.86 9.49
C GLY A 56 -18.15 -1.34 8.75
N ALA A 57 -17.03 -2.07 8.84
CA ALA A 57 -15.77 -1.69 8.19
C ALA A 57 -15.90 -1.70 6.66
N LEU A 58 -16.46 -2.77 6.07
CA LEU A 58 -16.70 -2.88 4.64
C LEU A 58 -17.70 -1.82 4.14
N GLY A 59 -18.75 -1.54 4.92
CA GLY A 59 -19.70 -0.48 4.61
C GLY A 59 -19.03 0.89 4.51
N ILE A 60 -18.14 1.24 5.45
CA ILE A 60 -17.36 2.50 5.38
C ILE A 60 -16.44 2.50 4.15
N ILE A 61 -15.68 1.42 3.92
CA ILE A 61 -14.73 1.33 2.80
C ILE A 61 -15.45 1.51 1.46
N LEU A 62 -16.56 0.79 1.25
CA LEU A 62 -17.34 0.85 0.01
C LEU A 62 -18.02 2.21 -0.17
N ALA A 63 -18.55 2.82 0.90
CA ALA A 63 -19.15 4.15 0.84
C ALA A 63 -18.11 5.22 0.49
N LEU A 64 -16.92 5.17 1.10
CA LEU A 64 -15.82 6.08 0.78
C LEU A 64 -15.29 5.86 -0.64
N ALA A 65 -15.18 4.61 -1.09
CA ALA A 65 -14.77 4.30 -2.46
C ALA A 65 -15.78 4.81 -3.48
N ALA A 66 -17.09 4.67 -3.20
CA ALA A 66 -18.13 5.23 -4.05
C ALA A 66 -18.09 6.76 -4.09
N LEU A 67 -17.95 7.43 -2.93
CA LEU A 67 -17.79 8.89 -2.89
C LEU A 67 -16.56 9.37 -3.67
N GLY A 68 -15.44 8.64 -3.60
CA GLY A 68 -14.27 8.90 -4.43
C GLY A 68 -14.54 8.69 -5.92
N GLY A 69 -15.24 7.63 -6.29
CA GLY A 69 -15.65 7.36 -7.67
C GLY A 69 -16.60 8.44 -8.24
N ILE A 70 -17.48 8.99 -7.41
CA ILE A 70 -18.31 10.16 -7.76
C ILE A 70 -17.43 11.37 -8.07
N LEU A 71 -16.43 11.67 -7.23
CA LEU A 71 -15.48 12.76 -7.48
C LEU A 71 -14.73 12.57 -8.81
N CYS A 72 -14.35 11.33 -9.14
CA CYS A 72 -13.74 11.00 -10.42
C CYS A 72 -14.67 11.27 -11.61
N VAL A 73 -15.98 11.02 -11.48
CA VAL A 73 -16.96 11.33 -12.54
C VAL A 73 -17.24 12.84 -12.66
N TRP A 74 -17.27 13.56 -11.54
CA TRP A 74 -17.50 15.00 -11.54
C TRP A 74 -16.30 15.80 -12.04
N PHE A 75 -15.09 15.37 -11.70
CA PHE A 75 -13.84 16.05 -12.08
C PHE A 75 -12.85 15.08 -12.73
N PRO A 76 -13.20 14.46 -13.88
CA PRO A 76 -12.37 13.46 -14.54
C PRO A 76 -10.98 14.00 -14.88
N GLY A 77 -10.87 15.28 -15.25
CA GLY A 77 -9.57 15.89 -15.55
C GLY A 77 -8.66 16.21 -14.37
N VAL A 78 -9.17 16.07 -13.14
CA VAL A 78 -8.42 16.32 -11.90
C VAL A 78 -8.15 15.03 -11.16
N PHE A 79 -9.14 14.14 -11.07
CA PHE A 79 -9.07 12.96 -10.19
C PHE A 79 -8.92 11.62 -10.91
N SER A 80 -8.89 11.63 -12.25
CA SER A 80 -8.85 10.38 -13.02
C SER A 80 -7.65 10.29 -13.94
N ILE A 81 -7.07 9.08 -14.02
CA ILE A 81 -6.11 8.77 -15.06
C ILE A 81 -6.84 8.67 -16.40
N ARG A 82 -6.16 9.04 -17.49
CA ARG A 82 -6.79 9.16 -18.82
C ARG A 82 -7.44 7.87 -19.30
N GLU A 83 -6.85 6.73 -18.97
CA GLU A 83 -7.32 5.41 -19.34
C GLU A 83 -8.62 5.04 -18.61
N LEU A 84 -8.74 5.40 -17.32
CA LEU A 84 -9.93 5.13 -16.51
C LEU A 84 -11.03 6.16 -16.72
N ALA A 85 -10.69 7.42 -17.03
CA ALA A 85 -11.66 8.44 -17.40
C ALA A 85 -12.55 7.99 -18.58
N LYS A 86 -11.97 7.26 -19.54
CA LYS A 86 -12.72 6.65 -20.67
C LYS A 86 -13.74 5.61 -20.20
N LEU A 87 -13.51 4.95 -19.07
CA LEU A 87 -14.47 4.00 -18.50
C LEU A 87 -15.72 4.70 -17.98
N HIS A 88 -15.65 5.98 -17.61
CA HIS A 88 -16.81 6.71 -17.08
C HIS A 88 -17.92 6.88 -18.12
N GLU A 89 -17.56 6.87 -19.40
CA GLU A 89 -18.48 6.96 -20.54
C GLU A 89 -19.12 5.61 -20.88
N THR A 90 -18.62 4.52 -20.30
CA THR A 90 -19.19 3.18 -20.52
C THR A 90 -20.53 3.03 -19.78
N GLY A 91 -21.46 2.28 -20.40
CA GLY A 91 -22.79 2.07 -19.82
C GLY A 91 -22.80 1.35 -18.47
N TRP A 92 -21.71 0.69 -18.07
CA TRP A 92 -21.65 -0.12 -16.84
C TRP A 92 -21.05 0.63 -15.64
N TYR A 93 -20.24 1.68 -15.85
CA TYR A 93 -19.53 2.35 -14.77
C TYR A 93 -20.49 2.96 -13.74
N ARG A 94 -21.50 3.71 -14.21
CA ARG A 94 -22.52 4.31 -13.34
C ARG A 94 -23.33 3.25 -12.59
N PRO A 95 -23.90 2.21 -13.24
CA PRO A 95 -24.53 1.10 -12.53
C PRO A 95 -23.63 0.43 -11.47
N ALA A 96 -22.34 0.22 -11.77
CA ALA A 96 -21.39 -0.35 -10.81
C ALA A 96 -21.18 0.57 -9.59
N LEU A 97 -21.08 1.89 -9.83
CA LEU A 97 -20.99 2.89 -8.77
C LEU A 97 -22.23 2.90 -7.87
N PHE A 98 -23.43 2.91 -8.46
CA PHE A 98 -24.69 2.80 -7.72
C PHE A 98 -24.79 1.48 -6.94
N GLY A 99 -24.44 0.35 -7.56
CA GLY A 99 -24.42 -0.96 -6.90
C GLY A 99 -23.48 -0.98 -5.71
N THR A 100 -22.33 -0.31 -5.80
CA THR A 100 -21.37 -0.17 -4.69
C THR A 100 -21.97 0.62 -3.53
N ILE A 101 -22.71 1.71 -3.81
CA ILE A 101 -23.39 2.50 -2.77
C ILE A 101 -24.50 1.69 -2.10
N ILE A 102 -25.30 0.96 -2.87
CA ILE A 102 -26.36 0.09 -2.33
C ILE A 102 -25.74 -1.00 -1.45
N LEU A 103 -24.66 -1.63 -1.89
CA LEU A 103 -23.96 -2.64 -1.10
C LEU A 103 -23.40 -2.06 0.20
N ALA A 104 -22.82 -0.86 0.15
CA ALA A 104 -22.36 -0.14 1.33
C ALA A 104 -23.50 0.15 2.32
N PHE A 105 -24.67 0.56 1.80
CA PHE A 105 -25.88 0.78 2.60
C PHE A 105 -26.38 -0.51 3.26
N VAL A 106 -26.44 -1.63 2.52
CA VAL A 106 -26.82 -2.94 3.09
C VAL A 106 -25.87 -3.36 4.20
N PHE A 107 -24.55 -3.22 4.00
CA PHE A 107 -23.57 -3.51 5.05
C PHE A 107 -23.71 -2.60 6.26
N SER A 108 -24.06 -1.32 6.05
CA SER A 108 -24.34 -0.38 7.13
C SER A 108 -25.51 -0.83 7.99
N LEU A 109 -26.62 -1.29 7.37
CA LEU A 109 -27.78 -1.85 8.07
C LEU A 109 -27.41 -3.11 8.86
N LEU A 110 -26.67 -4.04 8.25
CA LEU A 110 -26.20 -5.24 8.94
C LEU A 110 -25.33 -4.89 10.14
N SER A 111 -24.45 -3.89 10.03
CA SER A 111 -23.64 -3.42 11.16
C SER A 111 -24.51 -2.79 12.25
N LEU A 112 -25.52 -1.98 11.88
CA LEU A 112 -26.47 -1.40 12.84
C LEU A 112 -27.31 -2.46 13.56
N LEU A 113 -27.63 -3.57 12.91
CA LEU A 113 -28.36 -4.68 13.54
C LEU A 113 -27.45 -5.46 14.50
N LEU A 114 -26.26 -5.85 14.04
CA LEU A 114 -25.40 -6.82 14.73
C LEU A 114 -24.44 -6.19 15.75
N ARG A 115 -23.90 -4.99 15.46
CA ARG A 115 -22.86 -4.38 16.30
C ARG A 115 -23.50 -3.65 17.48
N PRO A 116 -23.07 -3.87 18.74
CA PRO A 116 -23.59 -3.13 19.88
C PRO A 116 -23.32 -1.62 19.76
N THR A 117 -22.10 -1.27 19.39
CA THR A 117 -21.64 0.08 19.10
C THR A 117 -22.06 0.48 17.69
N LYS A 118 -23.06 1.36 17.58
CA LYS A 118 -23.67 1.72 16.29
C LYS A 118 -22.81 2.66 15.42
N THR A 119 -21.62 3.03 15.88
CA THR A 119 -20.77 4.05 15.22
C THR A 119 -20.35 3.67 13.81
N LEU A 120 -19.87 2.44 13.58
CA LEU A 120 -19.44 2.03 12.23
C LEU A 120 -20.63 2.00 11.27
N GLY A 121 -21.74 1.37 11.68
CA GLY A 121 -22.97 1.32 10.91
C GLY A 121 -23.54 2.71 10.60
N MET A 122 -23.64 3.60 11.58
CA MET A 122 -24.12 4.98 11.37
C MET A 122 -23.21 5.78 10.43
N THR A 123 -21.89 5.59 10.55
CA THR A 123 -20.93 6.28 9.66
C THR A 123 -21.08 5.80 8.23
N ALA A 124 -21.12 4.48 8.01
CA ALA A 124 -21.33 3.89 6.68
C ALA A 124 -22.68 4.33 6.08
N MET A 125 -23.73 4.37 6.92
CA MET A 125 -25.07 4.79 6.54
C MET A 125 -25.08 6.24 6.03
N VAL A 126 -24.53 7.18 6.81
CA VAL A 126 -24.47 8.60 6.43
C VAL A 126 -23.69 8.80 5.13
N LEU A 127 -22.53 8.14 4.98
CA LEU A 127 -21.73 8.23 3.76
C LEU A 127 -22.45 7.64 2.54
N SER A 128 -23.17 6.53 2.73
CA SER A 128 -23.95 5.90 1.65
C SER A 128 -25.14 6.76 1.23
N LEU A 129 -25.87 7.34 2.17
CA LEU A 129 -26.98 8.26 1.91
C LEU A 129 -26.51 9.53 1.20
N LEU A 130 -25.34 10.07 1.59
CA LEU A 130 -24.70 11.18 0.89
C LEU A 130 -24.40 10.81 -0.57
N GLY A 131 -23.79 9.63 -0.79
CA GLY A 131 -23.53 9.10 -2.13
C GLY A 131 -24.80 8.93 -2.97
N LEU A 132 -25.87 8.36 -2.41
CA LEU A 132 -27.16 8.21 -3.08
C LEU A 132 -27.78 9.55 -3.45
N THR A 133 -27.73 10.53 -2.54
CA THR A 133 -28.25 11.88 -2.77
C THR A 133 -27.51 12.55 -3.92
N ILE A 134 -26.18 12.43 -3.94
CA ILE A 134 -25.35 12.97 -4.99
C ILE A 134 -25.66 12.29 -6.33
N CYS A 135 -25.62 10.96 -6.38
CA CYS A 135 -25.82 10.21 -7.62
C CYS A 135 -27.25 10.37 -8.17
N GLY A 136 -28.25 10.45 -7.28
CA GLY A 136 -29.67 10.60 -7.64
C GLY A 136 -30.00 11.95 -8.29
N ASN A 137 -29.20 13.00 -8.03
CA ASN A 137 -29.33 14.31 -8.67
C ASN A 137 -28.61 14.41 -10.03
N GLY A 138 -27.99 13.32 -10.50
CA GLY A 138 -27.30 13.23 -11.78
C GLY A 138 -25.77 13.25 -11.64
N LEU A 139 -25.12 12.36 -12.40
CA LEU A 139 -23.66 12.18 -12.45
C LEU A 139 -23.06 12.79 -13.74
N ALA A 140 -23.44 14.01 -14.08
CA ALA A 140 -22.81 14.72 -15.19
C ALA A 140 -21.43 15.27 -14.75
N PRO A 141 -20.39 15.23 -15.60
CA PRO A 141 -19.13 15.90 -15.31
C PRO A 141 -19.36 17.39 -15.05
N LEU A 142 -18.84 17.88 -13.93
CA LEU A 142 -18.86 19.30 -13.56
C LEU A 142 -17.67 20.05 -14.18
N ALA A 143 -16.55 19.35 -14.41
CA ALA A 143 -15.39 19.84 -15.14
C ALA A 143 -14.91 18.75 -16.12
N ALA A 144 -15.28 18.88 -17.39
CA ALA A 144 -15.12 17.83 -18.40
C ALA A 144 -13.68 17.69 -18.94
N ASP A 145 -12.85 18.72 -18.85
CA ASP A 145 -11.60 18.76 -19.59
C ASP A 145 -10.50 17.97 -18.88
N ALA A 146 -10.05 16.88 -19.52
CA ALA A 146 -8.85 16.16 -19.13
C ALA A 146 -7.63 17.07 -19.28
N THR A 147 -7.18 17.66 -18.17
CA THR A 147 -5.97 18.46 -18.18
C THR A 147 -4.73 17.55 -18.33
N PRO A 148 -3.56 18.08 -18.74
CA PRO A 148 -2.33 17.31 -18.68
C PRO A 148 -1.87 16.98 -17.26
N TYR A 149 -2.55 17.47 -16.21
CA TYR A 149 -2.17 17.27 -14.81
C TYR A 149 -3.35 16.69 -14.00
N TYR A 150 -3.20 15.47 -13.51
CA TYR A 150 -4.21 14.78 -12.72
C TYR A 150 -3.61 14.19 -11.44
N LEU A 151 -4.46 14.03 -10.43
CA LEU A 151 -4.24 13.23 -9.24
C LEU A 151 -4.96 11.89 -9.46
N GLY A 152 -4.26 10.77 -9.34
CA GLY A 152 -4.82 9.44 -9.63
C GLY A 152 -5.74 8.90 -8.53
N LEU A 153 -6.87 9.57 -8.23
CA LEU A 153 -7.81 9.12 -7.20
C LEU A 153 -8.45 7.78 -7.54
N ASP A 154 -8.91 7.63 -8.78
CA ASP A 154 -9.35 6.35 -9.33
C ASP A 154 -8.29 5.24 -9.21
N PHE A 155 -7.03 5.54 -9.53
CA PHE A 155 -5.90 4.63 -9.40
C PHE A 155 -5.68 4.24 -7.94
N PHE A 156 -5.74 5.19 -7.00
CA PHE A 156 -5.69 4.91 -5.57
C PHE A 156 -6.81 3.98 -5.11
N LEU A 157 -8.06 4.28 -5.50
CA LEU A 157 -9.23 3.50 -5.11
C LEU A 157 -9.14 2.07 -5.64
N LEU A 158 -8.87 1.90 -6.93
CA LEU A 158 -8.72 0.59 -7.54
C LEU A 158 -7.57 -0.19 -6.92
N ARG A 159 -6.42 0.45 -6.72
CA ARG A 159 -5.25 -0.18 -6.11
C ARG A 159 -5.56 -0.63 -4.68
N LEU A 160 -6.15 0.25 -3.86
CA LEU A 160 -6.51 -0.05 -2.46
C LEU A 160 -7.52 -1.19 -2.37
N LEU A 161 -8.58 -1.15 -3.19
CA LEU A 161 -9.61 -2.19 -3.19
C LEU A 161 -9.06 -3.52 -3.71
N LEU A 162 -8.25 -3.51 -4.77
CA LEU A 162 -7.66 -4.72 -5.34
C LEU A 162 -6.69 -5.37 -4.35
N THR A 163 -5.71 -4.63 -3.82
CA THR A 163 -4.75 -5.19 -2.86
C THR A 163 -5.43 -5.57 -1.55
N GLY A 164 -6.39 -4.78 -1.08
CA GLY A 164 -7.18 -5.11 0.11
C GLY A 164 -7.97 -6.40 -0.07
N LEU A 165 -8.65 -6.58 -1.21
CA LEU A 165 -9.42 -7.78 -1.54
C LEU A 165 -8.55 -9.04 -1.60
N VAL A 166 -7.30 -8.91 -2.05
CA VAL A 166 -6.36 -10.04 -2.13
C VAL A 166 -5.70 -10.30 -0.77
N PHE A 167 -5.05 -9.29 -0.19
CA PHE A 167 -4.14 -9.49 0.93
C PHE A 167 -4.83 -9.50 2.30
N VAL A 168 -5.94 -8.79 2.49
CA VAL A 168 -6.67 -8.86 3.78
C VAL A 168 -7.14 -10.30 4.04
N PRO A 169 -7.81 -11.01 3.11
CA PRO A 169 -8.15 -12.42 3.33
C PRO A 169 -6.91 -13.31 3.52
N VAL A 170 -5.88 -13.14 2.70
CA VAL A 170 -4.65 -13.95 2.78
C VAL A 170 -3.98 -13.84 4.14
N GLU A 171 -3.84 -12.63 4.68
CA GLU A 171 -3.23 -12.40 6.00
C GLU A 171 -4.12 -12.85 7.16
N ASN A 172 -5.45 -12.87 6.99
CA ASN A 172 -6.35 -13.37 8.04
C ASN A 172 -6.45 -14.90 8.04
N LEU A 173 -6.37 -15.55 6.87
CA LEU A 173 -6.46 -17.00 6.75
C LEU A 173 -5.13 -17.70 7.08
N PHE A 174 -4.01 -17.06 6.74
CA PHE A 174 -2.67 -17.64 6.92
C PHE A 174 -1.69 -16.63 7.56
N PRO A 175 -2.01 -16.08 8.74
CA PRO A 175 -1.16 -15.09 9.39
C PRO A 175 0.19 -15.67 9.81
N ASN A 176 1.27 -14.89 9.66
CA ASN A 176 2.51 -15.16 10.40
C ASN A 176 2.36 -14.74 11.88
N ARG A 177 1.80 -13.55 12.11
CA ARG A 177 1.50 -12.97 13.43
C ARG A 177 -0.01 -12.87 13.62
N SER A 178 -0.60 -13.88 14.26
CA SER A 178 -2.06 -13.99 14.47
C SER A 178 -2.65 -12.91 15.39
N GLU A 179 -1.82 -12.33 16.24
CA GLU A 179 -2.15 -11.23 17.14
C GLU A 179 -2.31 -9.88 16.43
N GLN A 180 -1.72 -9.74 15.23
CA GLN A 180 -1.76 -8.50 14.46
C GLN A 180 -3.14 -8.32 13.82
N GLY A 181 -3.80 -7.20 14.16
CA GLY A 181 -5.06 -6.84 13.53
C GLY A 181 -4.90 -6.21 12.15
N ILE A 182 -5.94 -6.33 11.31
CA ILE A 182 -6.06 -5.64 10.01
C ILE A 182 -5.77 -4.14 10.12
N PHE A 183 -6.44 -3.46 11.06
CA PHE A 183 -6.19 -2.06 11.38
C PHE A 183 -5.18 -1.97 12.53
N ARG A 184 -3.95 -2.44 12.31
CA ARG A 184 -2.84 -2.37 13.28
C ARG A 184 -2.38 -0.93 13.53
N TYR A 185 -1.77 -0.64 14.67
CA TYR A 185 -1.39 0.70 15.14
C TYR A 185 -0.92 1.72 14.06
N GLU A 186 -0.10 1.31 13.09
CA GLU A 186 0.47 2.21 12.06
C GLU A 186 -0.32 2.25 10.73
N TRP A 187 -1.45 1.53 10.62
CA TRP A 187 -2.24 1.37 9.38
C TRP A 187 -2.61 2.72 8.74
N ARG A 188 -2.89 3.74 9.55
CA ARG A 188 -3.29 5.07 9.09
C ARG A 188 -2.16 5.82 8.42
N GLU A 189 -0.94 5.64 8.95
CA GLU A 189 0.26 6.24 8.39
C GLU A 189 0.59 5.57 7.06
N ASP A 190 0.54 4.24 7.02
CA ASP A 190 0.79 3.45 5.82
C ASP A 190 -0.27 3.71 4.73
N LEU A 191 -1.54 3.83 5.10
CA LEU A 191 -2.62 4.22 4.19
C LEU A 191 -2.40 5.63 3.63
N PHE A 192 -1.88 6.57 4.44
CA PHE A 192 -1.60 7.92 3.95
C PHE A 192 -0.42 7.93 2.95
N TYR A 193 0.63 7.15 3.22
CA TYR A 193 1.70 6.92 2.24
C TYR A 193 1.20 6.26 0.95
N PHE A 194 0.34 5.25 1.07
CA PHE A 194 -0.31 4.59 -0.06
C PHE A 194 -1.14 5.59 -0.87
N PHE A 195 -1.89 6.46 -0.19
CA PHE A 195 -2.67 7.53 -0.81
C PHE A 195 -1.80 8.51 -1.59
N ILE A 196 -0.78 9.09 -0.95
CA ILE A 196 0.10 10.07 -1.60
C ILE A 196 0.84 9.47 -2.80
N SER A 197 1.42 8.29 -2.65
CA SER A 197 2.14 7.61 -3.75
C SER A 197 1.22 7.29 -4.94
N SER A 198 -0.05 6.97 -4.68
CA SER A 198 -1.05 6.71 -5.73
C SER A 198 -1.57 7.99 -6.37
N MET A 199 -1.82 9.05 -5.59
CA MET A 199 -2.20 10.37 -6.14
C MET A 199 -1.14 10.90 -7.11
N LEU A 200 0.14 10.72 -6.77
CA LEU A 200 1.27 11.23 -7.55
C LEU A 200 1.77 10.25 -8.64
N VAL A 201 0.99 9.22 -8.98
CA VAL A 201 1.37 8.22 -9.98
C VAL A 201 1.77 8.86 -11.31
N GLN A 202 1.07 9.93 -11.73
CA GLN A 202 1.38 10.66 -12.97
C GLN A 202 2.73 11.35 -12.90
N VAL A 203 3.00 12.09 -11.82
CA VAL A 203 4.26 12.81 -11.61
C VAL A 203 5.41 11.81 -11.63
N LEU A 204 5.25 10.68 -10.93
CA LEU A 204 6.24 9.61 -10.91
C LEU A 204 6.44 8.99 -12.31
N THR A 205 5.37 8.77 -13.07
CA THR A 205 5.46 8.26 -14.45
C THR A 205 6.20 9.27 -15.34
N TRP A 206 5.83 10.54 -15.31
CA TRP A 206 6.44 11.59 -16.13
C TRP A 206 7.94 11.76 -15.82
N LEU A 207 8.29 11.85 -14.53
CA LEU A 207 9.69 11.95 -14.10
C LEU A 207 10.53 10.71 -14.47
N SER A 208 9.90 9.54 -14.59
CA SER A 208 10.58 8.30 -15.01
C SER A 208 10.72 8.22 -16.54
N MET A 209 9.73 8.68 -17.31
CA MET A 209 9.73 8.61 -18.77
C MET A 209 10.59 9.69 -19.42
N LEU A 210 10.69 10.88 -18.82
CA LEU A 210 11.45 11.99 -19.39
C LEU A 210 12.92 11.62 -19.65
N PRO A 211 13.69 11.07 -18.69
CA PRO A 211 15.06 10.65 -18.94
C PRO A 211 15.16 9.55 -20.01
N ALA A 212 14.23 8.58 -20.00
CA ALA A 212 14.22 7.51 -21.00
C ALA A 212 14.04 8.06 -22.42
N ASN A 213 13.11 9.00 -22.61
CA ASN A 213 12.87 9.64 -23.90
C ASN A 213 14.07 10.49 -24.36
N THR A 214 14.75 11.19 -23.43
CA THR A 214 15.96 11.95 -23.76
C THR A 214 17.10 11.05 -24.22
N LEU A 215 17.29 9.89 -23.57
CA LEU A 215 18.28 8.90 -24.00
C LEU A 215 17.93 8.37 -25.40
N LEU A 216 16.66 8.07 -25.65
CA LEU A 216 16.23 7.55 -26.95
C LEU A 216 16.39 8.56 -28.09
N ALA A 217 16.27 9.85 -27.82
CA ALA A 217 16.51 10.89 -28.81
C ALA A 217 17.98 10.96 -29.28
N VAL A 218 18.93 10.45 -28.48
CA VAL A 218 20.37 10.50 -28.78
C VAL A 218 20.99 9.13 -29.11
N THR A 219 20.25 8.03 -28.95
CA THR A 219 20.73 6.67 -29.27
C THR A 219 20.22 6.18 -30.62
N SER A 220 21.07 5.49 -31.39
CA SER A 220 20.72 4.84 -32.65
C SER A 220 20.42 3.33 -32.48
N TRP A 221 19.63 2.96 -31.46
CA TRP A 221 19.37 1.56 -31.07
C TRP A 221 18.10 0.96 -31.68
N SER A 222 17.60 1.50 -32.79
CA SER A 222 16.32 1.07 -33.38
C SER A 222 16.28 -0.42 -33.71
N ALA A 223 17.32 -0.97 -34.34
CA ALA A 223 17.40 -2.39 -34.69
C ALA A 223 17.44 -3.29 -33.45
N PHE A 224 18.24 -2.92 -32.44
CA PHE A 224 18.32 -3.65 -31.18
C PHE A 224 16.98 -3.65 -30.44
N ARG A 225 16.33 -2.48 -30.34
CA ARG A 225 15.01 -2.33 -29.70
C ARG A 225 13.94 -3.16 -30.43
N ALA A 226 13.97 -3.17 -31.77
CA ALA A 226 13.05 -3.98 -32.57
C ALA A 226 13.27 -5.48 -32.30
N TRP A 227 14.52 -5.92 -32.18
CA TRP A 227 14.84 -7.30 -31.80
C TRP A 227 14.34 -7.65 -30.39
N VAL A 228 14.56 -6.79 -29.38
CA VAL A 228 14.03 -6.99 -28.02
C VAL A 228 12.50 -7.07 -28.01
N ALA A 229 11.83 -6.17 -28.73
CA ALA A 229 10.37 -6.16 -28.86
C ALA A 229 9.81 -7.42 -29.54
N ALA A 230 10.60 -8.05 -30.41
CA ALA A 230 10.23 -9.26 -31.15
C ALA A 230 10.44 -10.57 -30.36
N LEU A 231 11.10 -10.53 -29.20
CA LEU A 231 11.23 -11.69 -28.33
C LEU A 231 9.84 -12.23 -27.92
N PRO A 232 9.68 -13.54 -27.64
CA PRO A 232 8.42 -14.07 -27.13
C PRO A 232 7.97 -13.34 -25.86
N PHE A 233 6.66 -13.11 -25.71
CA PHE A 233 6.10 -12.31 -24.61
C PHE A 233 6.60 -12.73 -23.22
N VAL A 234 6.57 -14.04 -22.92
CA VAL A 234 7.01 -14.57 -21.62
C VAL A 234 8.51 -14.33 -21.40
N VAL A 235 9.32 -14.44 -22.46
CA VAL A 235 10.77 -14.17 -22.39
C VAL A 235 10.99 -12.69 -22.06
N GLN A 236 10.25 -11.78 -22.69
CA GLN A 236 10.32 -10.35 -22.36
C GLN A 236 10.01 -10.10 -20.88
N VAL A 237 8.93 -10.70 -20.34
CA VAL A 237 8.55 -10.52 -18.93
C VAL A 237 9.64 -11.03 -17.99
N ILE A 238 10.19 -12.23 -18.24
CA ILE A 238 11.29 -12.78 -17.42
C ILE A 238 12.53 -11.90 -17.50
N CYS A 239 12.91 -11.44 -18.70
CA CYS A 239 14.04 -10.53 -18.88
C CYS A 239 13.84 -9.22 -18.12
N ILE A 240 12.62 -8.65 -18.15
CA ILE A 240 12.29 -7.46 -17.37
C ILE A 240 12.44 -7.75 -15.88
N MET A 241 11.91 -8.86 -15.37
CA MET A 241 12.04 -9.22 -13.94
C MET A 241 13.50 -9.35 -13.53
N LEU A 242 14.34 -10.06 -14.30
CA LEU A 242 15.77 -10.22 -13.98
C LEU A 242 16.54 -8.89 -14.02
N LEU A 243 16.27 -8.06 -15.03
CA LEU A 243 16.90 -6.75 -15.19
C LEU A 243 16.53 -5.81 -14.04
N THR A 244 15.23 -5.68 -13.78
CA THR A 244 14.72 -4.77 -12.77
C THR A 244 15.13 -5.20 -11.37
N ASP A 245 15.14 -6.50 -11.08
CA ASP A 245 15.60 -7.03 -9.80
C ASP A 245 17.11 -6.81 -9.59
N PHE A 246 17.93 -6.91 -10.66
CA PHE A 246 19.34 -6.54 -10.60
C PHE A 246 19.54 -5.06 -10.27
N VAL A 247 18.81 -4.18 -10.96
CA VAL A 247 18.90 -2.73 -10.72
C VAL A 247 18.38 -2.39 -9.32
N GLN A 248 17.24 -2.95 -8.91
CA GLN A 248 16.70 -2.75 -7.56
C GLN A 248 17.66 -3.24 -6.51
N TYR A 249 18.27 -4.42 -6.66
CA TYR A 249 19.26 -4.95 -5.72
C TYR A 249 20.35 -3.92 -5.42
N TRP A 250 20.96 -3.35 -6.46
CA TRP A 250 22.05 -2.38 -6.28
C TRP A 250 21.58 -1.04 -5.74
N VAL A 251 20.46 -0.52 -6.24
CA VAL A 251 19.91 0.75 -5.76
C VAL A 251 19.51 0.62 -4.28
N HIS A 252 18.84 -0.47 -3.93
CA HIS A 252 18.40 -0.78 -2.58
C HIS A 252 19.59 -0.96 -1.62
N ARG A 253 20.59 -1.75 -2.01
CA ARG A 253 21.85 -1.88 -1.26
C ARG A 253 22.55 -0.53 -1.09
N THR A 254 22.50 0.35 -2.10
CA THR A 254 23.07 1.70 -2.02
C THR A 254 22.30 2.58 -1.03
N PHE A 255 20.97 2.45 -0.95
CA PHE A 255 20.15 3.12 0.08
C PHE A 255 20.54 2.70 1.50
N HIS A 256 20.92 1.44 1.71
CA HIS A 256 21.43 0.96 3.00
C HIS A 256 22.85 1.45 3.29
N ARG A 257 23.74 1.41 2.30
CA ARG A 257 25.17 1.67 2.51
C ARG A 257 25.57 3.14 2.52
N VAL A 258 24.83 4.02 1.85
CA VAL A 258 25.16 5.45 1.79
C VAL A 258 24.39 6.18 2.90
N PRO A 259 25.05 6.76 3.93
CA PRO A 259 24.36 7.35 5.08
C PRO A 259 23.35 8.44 4.73
N MET A 260 23.57 9.19 3.65
CA MET A 260 22.62 10.19 3.16
C MET A 260 21.33 9.53 2.64
N LEU A 261 21.45 8.49 1.82
CA LEU A 261 20.32 7.78 1.23
C LEU A 261 19.57 6.95 2.27
N TRP A 262 20.30 6.37 3.23
CA TRP A 262 19.71 5.66 4.36
C TRP A 262 18.71 6.51 5.14
N ARG A 263 18.92 7.83 5.23
CA ARG A 263 17.97 8.71 5.93
C ARG A 263 16.60 8.71 5.28
N PHE A 264 16.52 8.55 3.96
CA PHE A 264 15.26 8.39 3.23
C PHE A 264 14.68 7.00 3.46
N HIS A 265 15.49 5.97 3.24
CA HIS A 265 15.08 4.58 3.32
C HIS A 265 14.77 4.10 4.76
N SER A 266 15.32 4.79 5.77
CA SER A 266 14.99 4.53 7.18
C SER A 266 13.52 4.81 7.49
N VAL A 267 12.83 5.63 6.69
CA VAL A 267 11.37 5.83 6.79
C VAL A 267 10.65 4.52 6.45
N HIS A 268 11.10 3.81 5.44
CA HIS A 268 10.59 2.48 5.07
C HIS A 268 10.88 1.44 6.15
N HIS A 269 12.13 1.38 6.62
CA HIS A 269 12.50 0.53 7.77
C HIS A 269 11.95 1.01 9.11
N SER A 270 11.14 2.06 9.19
CA SER A 270 10.55 2.49 10.46
C SER A 270 9.34 1.64 10.88
N ALA A 271 8.79 0.83 9.97
CA ALA A 271 7.65 -0.05 10.24
C ALA A 271 7.97 -1.06 11.35
N GLN A 272 7.14 -1.05 12.39
CA GLN A 272 7.28 -1.96 13.54
C GLN A 272 6.37 -3.19 13.42
N CYS A 273 5.44 -3.14 12.47
CA CYS A 273 4.53 -4.23 12.17
C CYS A 273 4.46 -4.37 10.65
N MET A 274 4.65 -5.58 10.14
CA MET A 274 4.68 -5.87 8.70
C MET A 274 3.32 -6.41 8.24
N ASP A 275 2.78 -5.82 7.18
CA ASP A 275 1.63 -6.31 6.41
C ASP A 275 1.73 -5.79 4.96
N TRP A 276 0.74 -6.12 4.15
CA TRP A 276 0.65 -5.71 2.76
C TRP A 276 0.69 -4.18 2.54
N MET A 277 0.34 -3.36 3.54
CA MET A 277 0.45 -1.90 3.45
C MET A 277 1.82 -1.38 3.91
N ALA A 278 2.58 -2.13 4.71
CA ALA A 278 3.87 -1.68 5.24
C ALA A 278 4.83 -1.25 4.11
N GLY A 279 4.80 -1.96 2.97
CA GLY A 279 5.60 -1.61 1.80
C GLY A 279 5.27 -0.26 1.17
N ALA A 280 4.11 0.34 1.47
CA ALA A 280 3.76 1.66 0.97
C ALA A 280 4.51 2.79 1.67
N ARG A 281 4.99 2.57 2.91
CA ARG A 281 5.72 3.56 3.71
C ARG A 281 7.08 3.80 3.08
N MET A 282 7.15 4.71 2.12
CA MET A 282 8.40 5.08 1.45
C MET A 282 8.44 6.59 1.24
N HIS A 283 9.63 7.17 1.33
CA HIS A 283 9.78 8.59 1.05
C HIS A 283 9.60 8.87 -0.46
N PHE A 284 8.97 10.00 -0.83
CA PHE A 284 8.70 10.31 -2.25
C PHE A 284 9.94 10.26 -3.14
N LEU A 285 11.07 10.81 -2.68
CA LEU A 285 12.35 10.77 -3.41
C LEU A 285 12.90 9.35 -3.58
N GLU A 286 12.68 8.47 -2.60
CA GLU A 286 13.08 7.07 -2.69
C GLU A 286 12.26 6.34 -3.75
N ILE A 287 10.95 6.55 -3.76
CA ILE A 287 10.05 6.03 -4.81
C ILE A 287 10.51 6.50 -6.19
N LEU A 288 10.85 7.79 -6.32
CA LEU A 288 11.33 8.36 -7.58
C LEU A 288 12.62 7.70 -8.06
N VAL A 289 13.60 7.49 -7.16
CA VAL A 289 14.86 6.84 -7.52
C VAL A 289 14.63 5.37 -7.87
N LEU A 290 13.94 4.60 -7.03
CA LEU A 290 13.69 3.17 -7.27
C LEU A 290 12.87 2.94 -8.55
N ARG A 291 11.79 3.71 -8.76
CA ARG A 291 10.95 3.58 -9.95
C ARG A 291 11.65 4.12 -11.19
N GLY A 292 12.32 5.27 -11.10
CA GLY A 292 13.03 5.85 -12.23
C GLY A 292 14.14 4.93 -12.72
N THR A 293 15.01 4.47 -11.82
CA THR A 293 16.15 3.61 -12.19
C THR A 293 15.73 2.25 -12.76
N THR A 294 14.55 1.73 -12.41
CA THR A 294 14.02 0.47 -12.97
C THR A 294 13.27 0.68 -14.28
N VAL A 295 12.44 1.72 -14.38
CA VAL A 295 11.61 2.00 -15.58
C VAL A 295 12.46 2.48 -16.75
N ILE A 296 13.47 3.33 -16.51
CA ILE A 296 14.34 3.85 -17.57
C ILE A 296 14.96 2.74 -18.44
N PRO A 297 15.70 1.75 -17.88
CA PRO A 297 16.30 0.69 -18.69
C PRO A 297 15.25 -0.20 -19.38
N MET A 298 14.10 -0.45 -18.74
CA MET A 298 13.00 -1.18 -19.40
C MET A 298 12.52 -0.48 -20.68
N ILE A 299 12.29 0.82 -20.61
CA ILE A 299 11.84 1.61 -21.77
C ILE A 299 12.96 1.72 -22.82
N VAL A 300 14.20 1.96 -22.39
CA VAL A 300 15.33 2.19 -23.29
C VAL A 300 15.72 0.93 -24.07
N LEU A 301 15.61 -0.25 -23.48
CA LEU A 301 15.92 -1.52 -24.16
C LEU A 301 14.88 -1.93 -25.20
N GLY A 302 13.67 -1.37 -25.15
CA GLY A 302 12.65 -1.57 -26.18
C GLY A 302 11.74 -2.78 -25.96
N PHE A 303 11.52 -3.21 -24.71
CA PHE A 303 10.48 -4.19 -24.42
C PHE A 303 9.10 -3.70 -24.88
N SER A 304 8.26 -4.63 -25.31
CA SER A 304 6.91 -4.30 -25.77
C SER A 304 6.07 -3.67 -24.65
N PRO A 305 5.18 -2.71 -24.96
CA PRO A 305 4.30 -2.11 -23.95
C PRO A 305 3.46 -3.14 -23.18
N GLY A 306 3.02 -4.20 -23.85
CA GLY A 306 2.28 -5.30 -23.23
C GLY A 306 3.11 -6.03 -22.16
N ALA A 307 4.36 -6.38 -22.46
CA ALA A 307 5.24 -7.07 -21.51
C ALA A 307 5.59 -6.15 -20.32
N VAL A 308 5.83 -4.86 -20.57
CA VAL A 308 6.05 -3.85 -19.53
C VAL A 308 4.84 -3.75 -18.61
N ASN A 309 3.63 -3.63 -19.15
CA ASN A 309 2.40 -3.53 -18.34
C ASN A 309 2.14 -4.80 -17.52
N ALA A 310 2.39 -5.98 -18.10
CA ALA A 310 2.27 -7.24 -17.38
C ALA A 310 3.26 -7.33 -16.22
N TYR A 311 4.53 -6.96 -16.45
CA TYR A 311 5.52 -6.88 -15.38
C TYR A 311 5.11 -5.88 -14.29
N LEU A 312 4.61 -4.69 -14.65
CA LEU A 312 4.15 -3.71 -13.67
C LEU A 312 3.07 -4.29 -12.76
N LEU A 313 2.09 -5.02 -13.32
CA LEU A 313 1.08 -5.71 -12.51
C LEU A 313 1.70 -6.79 -11.60
N ILE A 314 2.63 -7.59 -12.12
CA ILE A 314 3.34 -8.62 -11.36
C ILE A 314 4.09 -7.98 -10.19
N VAL A 315 4.96 -7.00 -10.43
CA VAL A 315 5.76 -6.38 -9.38
C VAL A 315 4.88 -5.63 -8.37
N TYR A 316 3.76 -5.03 -8.77
CA TYR A 316 2.85 -4.41 -7.81
C TYR A 316 2.26 -5.43 -6.85
N MET A 317 1.78 -6.57 -7.34
CA MET A 317 1.24 -7.63 -6.47
C MET A 317 2.36 -8.31 -5.69
N TYR A 318 3.51 -8.57 -6.30
CA TYR A 318 4.62 -9.29 -5.71
C TYR A 318 5.34 -8.48 -4.62
N ALA A 319 5.63 -7.20 -4.87
CA ALA A 319 6.19 -6.32 -3.85
C ALA A 319 5.24 -6.13 -2.66
N THR A 320 3.93 -6.09 -2.90
CA THR A 320 2.93 -6.08 -1.82
C THR A 320 2.94 -7.40 -1.04
N PHE A 321 3.01 -8.52 -1.76
CA PHE A 321 3.04 -9.86 -1.18
C PHE A 321 4.23 -10.10 -0.26
N VAL A 322 5.45 -9.70 -0.65
CA VAL A 322 6.64 -9.95 0.18
C VAL A 322 6.66 -9.16 1.50
N HIS A 323 5.81 -8.16 1.67
CA HIS A 323 5.60 -7.47 2.95
C HIS A 323 4.45 -8.04 3.78
N ALA A 324 3.62 -8.89 3.16
CA ALA A 324 2.38 -9.35 3.77
C ALA A 324 2.64 -10.17 5.03
N ASN A 325 1.73 -10.06 6.01
CA ASN A 325 1.71 -10.91 7.20
C ASN A 325 1.27 -12.34 6.86
N PHE A 326 2.05 -13.04 6.04
CA PHE A 326 1.71 -14.35 5.48
C PHE A 326 2.70 -15.41 5.97
N GLY A 327 2.22 -16.33 6.81
CA GLY A 327 3.03 -17.33 7.52
C GLY A 327 3.32 -18.61 6.75
N PHE A 328 2.83 -18.75 5.52
CA PHE A 328 3.02 -19.97 4.74
C PHE A 328 4.48 -20.20 4.38
N ARG A 329 4.90 -21.46 4.44
CA ARG A 329 6.26 -21.88 4.11
C ARG A 329 6.34 -22.38 2.68
N PHE A 330 7.24 -21.77 1.91
CA PHE A 330 7.40 -22.06 0.49
C PHE A 330 8.44 -23.16 0.20
N GLY A 331 9.21 -23.57 1.20
CA GLY A 331 10.17 -24.68 1.11
C GLY A 331 11.15 -24.49 -0.04
N PHE A 332 11.15 -25.43 -1.00
CA PHE A 332 12.04 -25.39 -2.16
C PHE A 332 11.90 -24.10 -2.99
N LEU A 333 10.72 -23.49 -3.05
CA LEU A 333 10.50 -22.25 -3.82
C LEU A 333 11.27 -21.07 -3.24
N GLU A 334 11.62 -21.06 -1.94
CA GLU A 334 12.44 -20.01 -1.31
C GLU A 334 13.86 -19.93 -1.91
N LYS A 335 14.29 -20.96 -2.65
CA LYS A 335 15.57 -20.93 -3.37
C LYS A 335 15.52 -20.06 -4.63
N PHE A 336 14.32 -19.88 -5.20
CA PHE A 336 14.10 -19.23 -6.49
C PHE A 336 13.32 -17.92 -6.36
N LEU A 337 12.44 -17.80 -5.37
CA LEU A 337 11.53 -16.68 -5.22
C LEU A 337 11.72 -16.04 -3.83
N VAL A 338 11.77 -14.72 -3.80
CA VAL A 338 11.73 -13.93 -2.57
C VAL A 338 10.38 -14.15 -1.91
N THR A 339 10.37 -14.55 -0.64
CA THR A 339 9.14 -14.81 0.12
C THR A 339 8.92 -13.76 1.20
N PRO A 340 7.73 -13.71 1.83
CA PRO A 340 7.50 -12.82 2.96
C PRO A 340 8.54 -13.03 4.06
N ARG A 341 8.92 -14.28 4.37
CA ARG A 341 9.99 -14.56 5.35
C ARG A 341 11.32 -13.92 4.96
N PHE A 342 11.74 -14.05 3.71
CA PHE A 342 12.98 -13.46 3.21
C PHE A 342 12.98 -11.94 3.37
N HIS A 343 11.90 -11.27 2.97
CA HIS A 343 11.84 -9.82 3.05
C HIS A 343 11.54 -9.31 4.46
N HIS A 344 10.87 -10.08 5.30
CA HIS A 344 10.73 -9.76 6.72
C HIS A 344 12.10 -9.76 7.42
N TRP A 345 13.00 -10.70 7.08
CA TRP A 345 14.40 -10.67 7.54
C TRP A 345 15.14 -9.39 7.14
N HIS A 346 14.83 -8.80 5.98
CA HIS A 346 15.37 -7.50 5.60
C HIS A 346 14.89 -6.36 6.53
N HIS A 347 13.66 -6.45 7.02
CA HIS A 347 13.07 -5.49 7.97
C HIS A 347 13.32 -5.82 9.45
N GLY A 348 14.01 -6.91 9.74
CA GLY A 348 14.25 -7.40 11.09
C GLY A 348 15.05 -6.40 11.94
N ILE A 349 14.76 -6.36 13.24
CA ILE A 349 15.47 -5.51 14.20
C ILE A 349 16.79 -6.14 14.68
N GLU A 350 16.98 -7.42 14.42
CA GLU A 350 18.11 -8.22 14.86
C GLU A 350 19.41 -7.78 14.19
N LYS A 351 20.54 -8.02 14.86
CA LYS A 351 21.85 -7.67 14.31
C LYS A 351 22.15 -8.39 12.99
N GLU A 352 21.67 -9.62 12.84
CA GLU A 352 21.83 -10.44 11.63
C GLU A 352 20.90 -10.04 10.47
N ALA A 353 19.87 -9.23 10.76
CA ALA A 353 18.94 -8.66 9.79
C ALA A 353 19.48 -7.36 9.14
N ILE A 354 20.63 -6.86 9.59
CA ILE A 354 21.23 -5.62 9.08
C ILE A 354 21.93 -5.89 7.74
N ASP A 355 21.64 -5.06 6.72
CA ASP A 355 22.29 -5.06 5.41
C ASP A 355 22.22 -6.41 4.64
N VAL A 356 21.08 -7.10 4.74
CA VAL A 356 20.82 -8.39 4.05
C VAL A 356 19.55 -8.32 3.19
N ASN A 357 19.40 -9.22 2.23
CA ASN A 357 18.16 -9.48 1.49
C ASN A 357 17.60 -8.27 0.71
N PHE A 358 18.36 -7.74 -0.25
CA PHE A 358 17.98 -6.55 -1.01
C PHE A 358 17.11 -6.83 -2.25
N ALA A 359 17.15 -8.05 -2.79
CA ALA A 359 16.37 -8.41 -3.97
C ALA A 359 14.87 -8.47 -3.67
N VAL A 360 14.05 -8.20 -4.69
CA VAL A 360 12.59 -8.17 -4.59
C VAL A 360 11.97 -9.41 -5.21
N HIS A 361 12.53 -9.94 -6.31
CA HIS A 361 11.97 -11.09 -7.03
C HIS A 361 12.73 -12.38 -6.75
N PHE A 362 14.06 -12.36 -6.97
CA PHE A 362 14.89 -13.55 -6.94
C PHE A 362 15.99 -13.39 -5.88
N PRO A 363 16.15 -14.33 -4.93
CA PRO A 363 17.20 -14.27 -3.91
C PRO A 363 18.61 -14.49 -4.50
N TRP A 364 18.73 -14.60 -5.82
CA TRP A 364 19.96 -14.96 -6.52
C TRP A 364 21.01 -13.86 -6.45
N TYR A 365 20.62 -12.59 -6.54
CA TYR A 365 21.58 -11.48 -6.43
C TYR A 365 22.12 -11.36 -5.00
N ASP A 366 21.28 -11.58 -3.99
CA ASP A 366 21.75 -11.68 -2.61
C ASP A 366 22.72 -12.84 -2.39
N LYS A 367 22.48 -14.01 -3.00
CA LYS A 367 23.42 -15.14 -2.95
C LYS A 367 24.72 -14.82 -3.68
N LEU A 368 24.64 -14.24 -4.87
CA LEU A 368 25.78 -13.90 -5.71
C LEU A 368 26.69 -12.86 -5.06
N PHE A 369 26.11 -11.87 -4.40
CA PHE A 369 26.85 -10.73 -3.82
C PHE A 369 27.00 -10.78 -2.30
N GLY A 370 26.70 -11.94 -1.69
CA GLY A 370 27.01 -12.26 -0.29
C GLY A 370 26.14 -11.52 0.73
N THR A 371 24.87 -11.23 0.41
CA THR A 371 23.92 -10.54 1.29
C THR A 371 22.67 -11.37 1.60
N HIS A 372 22.66 -12.65 1.21
CA HIS A 372 21.55 -13.55 1.50
C HIS A 372 21.54 -14.01 2.96
N HIS A 373 20.42 -13.80 3.65
CA HIS A 373 20.18 -14.27 5.00
C HIS A 373 18.79 -14.89 5.12
N LEU A 374 18.75 -16.21 5.34
CA LEU A 374 17.51 -16.92 5.58
C LEU A 374 17.81 -18.12 6.50
N PRO A 375 17.59 -18.00 7.83
CA PRO A 375 17.93 -19.04 8.78
C PRO A 375 17.28 -20.40 8.46
N GLU A 376 18.07 -21.47 8.60
CA GLU A 376 17.67 -22.86 8.33
C GLU A 376 16.70 -23.43 9.38
N ASP A 377 16.75 -22.90 10.60
CA ASP A 377 15.83 -23.22 11.70
C ASP A 377 14.40 -22.70 11.47
N ASN A 378 14.15 -22.04 10.33
CA ASN A 378 12.87 -21.50 9.91
C ASN A 378 12.29 -20.44 10.84
N ARG A 379 13.11 -19.80 11.69
CA ARG A 379 12.62 -18.71 12.51
C ARG A 379 12.37 -17.45 11.67
N TRP A 380 11.47 -16.63 12.18
CA TRP A 380 11.18 -15.29 11.69
C TRP A 380 11.90 -14.26 12.58
N PRO A 381 12.08 -13.02 12.11
CA PRO A 381 12.45 -11.91 12.99
C PRO A 381 11.51 -11.82 14.19
N GLU A 382 12.07 -11.68 15.38
CA GLU A 382 11.36 -11.44 16.63
C GLU A 382 10.65 -10.08 16.61
N GLY A 383 11.23 -9.09 15.92
CA GLY A 383 10.65 -7.75 15.76
C GLY A 383 11.07 -7.07 14.46
N TYR A 384 10.45 -5.93 14.19
CA TYR A 384 10.73 -5.12 13.00
C TYR A 384 11.07 -3.69 13.39
N GLY A 385 11.70 -3.00 12.46
CA GLY A 385 12.00 -1.59 12.57
C GLY A 385 13.45 -1.32 12.90
N ILE A 386 13.79 -0.06 13.14
CA ILE A 386 15.16 0.35 13.48
C ILE A 386 15.33 0.39 15.00
N GLY A 387 16.42 -0.17 15.51
CA GLY A 387 16.78 -0.13 16.93
C GLY A 387 16.72 1.29 17.52
N GLY A 388 16.00 1.43 18.63
CA GLY A 388 15.77 2.72 19.30
C GLY A 388 14.75 3.64 18.61
N HIS A 389 14.09 3.19 17.55
CA HIS A 389 13.03 3.88 16.80
C HIS A 389 13.31 5.37 16.53
N PRO A 390 14.43 5.71 15.86
CA PRO A 390 14.87 7.09 15.67
C PRO A 390 14.01 7.91 14.71
N VAL A 391 13.16 7.25 13.91
CA VAL A 391 12.27 7.90 12.95
C VAL A 391 10.99 8.35 13.69
N PRO A 392 10.61 9.64 13.62
CA PRO A 392 9.44 10.15 14.33
C PRO A 392 8.14 9.58 13.75
N GLN A 393 7.07 9.54 14.55
CA GLN A 393 5.74 9.14 14.08
C GLN A 393 5.01 10.28 13.35
N GLY A 394 4.23 9.91 12.33
CA GLY A 394 3.39 10.79 11.55
C GLY A 394 4.07 11.27 10.27
N TYR A 395 3.34 11.15 9.16
CA TYR A 395 3.80 11.41 7.79
C TYR A 395 4.66 12.68 7.66
N TRP A 396 4.20 13.84 8.15
CA TRP A 396 4.97 15.09 7.96
C TRP A 396 6.31 15.09 8.69
N LYS A 397 6.38 14.45 9.87
CA LYS A 397 7.64 14.34 10.60
C LYS A 397 8.57 13.35 9.92
N GLN A 398 8.04 12.26 9.38
CA GLN A 398 8.79 11.27 8.60
C GLN A 398 9.27 11.84 7.26
N PHE A 399 8.44 12.59 6.55
CA PHE A 399 8.80 13.26 5.30
C PHE A 399 9.94 14.27 5.50
N LEU A 400 9.96 15.00 6.62
CA LEU A 400 11.03 15.94 6.95
C LEU A 400 12.25 15.27 7.60
N HIS A 401 12.13 14.04 8.08
CA HIS A 401 13.21 13.31 8.78
C HIS A 401 14.52 13.27 7.98
N PRO A 402 14.52 12.95 6.67
CA PRO A 402 15.76 12.84 5.91
C PRO A 402 16.53 14.14 5.75
N PHE A 403 15.87 15.29 5.94
CA PHE A 403 16.48 16.61 5.77
C PHE A 403 17.00 17.18 7.09
N ARG A 404 16.50 16.71 8.24
CA ARG A 404 16.91 17.20 9.57
C ARG A 404 18.31 16.73 9.93
N ARG A 405 19.29 17.65 9.98
CA ARG A 405 20.64 17.34 10.46
C ARG A 405 20.54 16.69 11.84
N LYS A 406 21.29 15.61 12.09
CA LYS A 406 21.52 15.15 13.47
C LYS A 406 22.11 16.33 14.23
N ALA A 407 21.46 16.77 15.31
CA ALA A 407 22.11 17.66 16.25
C ALA A 407 23.44 16.99 16.62
N LYS A 408 24.57 17.70 16.50
CA LYS A 408 25.85 17.21 17.00
C LYS A 408 25.62 16.88 18.47
N LYS A 409 25.69 15.59 18.82
CA LYS A 409 25.86 15.18 20.21
C LYS A 409 27.31 15.39 20.60
#